data_AF-A0A9P7D2Q0-F1
#
_entry.id   AF-A0A9P7D2Q0-F1
#
_cell.length_a   1.000
_cell.length_b   1.000
_cell.length_c   1.000
_cell.angle_alpha   90.00
_cell.angle_beta   90.00
_cell.angle_gamma   90.00
#
_symmetry.space_group_name_H-M   'P 1'
#
loop_
_entity.id
_entity.type
_entity.pdbx_description
1 polymer ?
#
loop_
_entity_poly.entity_id
_entity_poly.type
_entity_poly.pdbx_seq_one_letter_code
_entity_poly.pdbx_strand_id
1 'polypeptide(L)'
;MAHIASDPALDIEPDFASISFQGIRNRIIGNTQTTHDEAANELITGWRQDRDIRLAAWTLQVNEATRLATEAARVEQERVDQERLLAEQEAEDERQEVEKKKPKINDFKVGTSVSDTLLHRPSQYAVHKLKSFEYVELWYFSPDGCKDTADEAKSSTDRTFGFTKVDDFIALKAVAAFKPSRKAIQDHSLEWRQFDMAKNSFLLYINKLNWPEKHQRALTMFS
;
A
#
# COMPACT_ATOMS: atom_id res chain seq x y z
N MET A 1 39.86 33.32 -16.76
CA MET A 1 40.82 32.60 -17.64
C MET A 1 40.35 32.76 -19.07
N ALA A 2 41.25 32.99 -20.03
CA ALA A 2 40.86 33.13 -21.43
C ALA A 2 40.40 31.78 -21.97
N HIS A 3 39.20 31.73 -22.56
CA HIS A 3 38.67 30.54 -23.23
C HIS A 3 39.48 30.29 -24.50
N ILE A 4 40.15 29.14 -24.59
CA ILE A 4 40.91 28.77 -25.78
C ILE A 4 39.91 28.25 -26.82
N ALA A 5 39.89 28.82 -28.03
CA ALA A 5 38.89 28.53 -29.05
C ALA A 5 39.27 27.38 -30.01
N SER A 6 40.52 26.90 -29.96
CA SER A 6 41.05 25.86 -30.85
C SER A 6 42.09 25.02 -30.14
N ASP A 7 42.13 23.72 -30.45
CA ASP A 7 43.03 22.76 -29.82
C ASP A 7 44.51 23.10 -30.10
N PRO A 8 45.28 23.51 -29.09
CA PRO A 8 46.70 23.83 -29.24
C PRO A 8 47.57 22.63 -29.64
N ALA A 9 47.08 21.40 -29.52
CA ALA A 9 47.79 20.19 -29.97
C ALA A 9 47.86 20.09 -31.50
N LEU A 10 47.00 20.81 -32.23
CA LEU A 10 46.98 20.85 -33.69
C LEU A 10 47.91 21.94 -34.26
N ASP A 11 48.55 22.75 -33.40
CA ASP A 11 49.49 23.78 -33.83
C ASP A 11 50.80 23.16 -34.34
N ILE A 12 51.14 23.47 -35.59
CA ILE A 12 52.39 23.05 -36.24
C ILE A 12 53.54 23.94 -35.75
N GLU A 13 54.67 23.33 -35.36
CA GLU A 13 55.88 24.05 -34.97
C GLU A 13 56.41 24.89 -36.16
N PRO A 14 56.49 26.23 -36.02
CA PRO A 14 57.04 27.07 -37.08
C PRO A 14 58.52 26.75 -37.31
N ASP A 15 58.95 26.74 -38.58
CA ASP A 15 60.36 26.61 -38.92
C ASP A 15 61.09 27.94 -38.66
N PHE A 16 61.59 28.12 -37.43
CA PHE A 16 62.36 29.29 -37.01
C PHE A 16 63.77 29.35 -37.66
N ALA A 17 64.21 28.29 -38.33
CA ALA A 17 65.45 28.27 -39.11
C ALA A 17 65.25 28.82 -40.54
N SER A 18 64.01 29.02 -40.97
CA SER A 18 63.66 29.59 -42.27
C SER A 18 64.17 31.02 -42.47
N ILE A 19 64.31 31.42 -43.74
CA ILE A 19 64.71 32.76 -44.18
C ILE A 19 63.75 33.82 -43.64
N SER A 20 62.46 33.49 -43.51
CA SER A 20 61.42 34.41 -43.00
C SER A 20 61.71 34.93 -41.58
N PHE A 21 62.40 34.14 -40.74
CA PHE A 21 62.76 34.51 -39.37
C PHE A 21 64.20 35.03 -39.22
N GLN A 22 64.96 35.10 -40.32
CA GLN A 22 66.35 35.56 -40.31
C GLN A 22 66.51 36.98 -39.75
N GLY A 23 65.58 37.89 -40.06
CA GLY A 23 65.59 39.26 -39.55
C GLY A 23 65.36 39.36 -38.03
N ILE A 24 64.67 38.39 -37.43
CA ILE A 24 64.47 38.29 -35.98
C ILE A 24 65.72 37.70 -35.34
N ARG A 25 66.28 36.62 -35.92
CA ARG A 25 67.54 36.02 -35.46
C ARG A 25 68.70 37.01 -35.48
N ASN A 26 68.82 37.83 -36.54
CA ASN A 26 69.84 38.90 -36.63
C ASN A 26 69.76 39.91 -35.49
N ARG A 27 68.56 40.24 -34.99
CA ARG A 27 68.39 41.17 -33.86
C ARG A 27 68.82 40.55 -32.53
N ILE A 28 68.58 39.25 -32.36
CA ILE A 28 69.00 38.50 -31.17
C ILE A 28 70.54 38.40 -31.13
N ILE A 29 71.17 38.07 -32.27
CA ILE A 29 72.62 37.93 -32.41
C ILE A 29 73.38 39.26 -32.21
N GLY A 30 72.78 40.40 -32.55
CA GLY A 30 73.49 41.69 -32.59
C GLY A 30 74.22 42.09 -31.30
N ASN A 31 73.66 41.79 -30.11
CA ASN A 31 74.24 42.18 -28.82
C ASN A 31 74.83 41.02 -28.01
N THR A 32 74.89 39.80 -28.57
CA THR A 32 75.36 38.60 -27.89
C THR A 32 76.31 37.79 -28.79
N GLN A 33 77.21 36.98 -28.22
CA GLN A 33 78.07 36.06 -29.01
C GLN A 33 77.31 34.80 -29.47
N THR A 34 76.02 34.94 -29.80
CA THR A 34 75.12 33.82 -30.09
C THR A 34 75.10 33.50 -31.58
N THR A 35 74.99 32.23 -31.94
CA THR A 35 74.87 31.78 -33.34
C THR A 35 73.41 31.81 -33.83
N HIS A 36 73.23 31.75 -35.17
CA HIS A 36 71.89 31.66 -35.77
C HIS A 36 71.08 30.43 -35.35
N ASP A 37 71.75 29.33 -35.04
CA ASP A 37 71.11 28.09 -34.59
C ASP A 37 70.68 28.18 -33.12
N GLU A 38 71.51 28.80 -32.26
CA GLU A 38 71.15 29.07 -30.87
C GLU A 38 69.96 30.05 -30.77
N ALA A 39 69.95 31.11 -31.59
CA ALA A 39 68.82 32.04 -31.64
C ALA A 39 67.52 31.38 -32.16
N ALA A 40 67.62 30.42 -33.08
CA ALA A 40 66.46 29.64 -33.53
C ALA A 40 65.95 28.71 -32.42
N ASN A 41 66.85 28.07 -31.67
CA ASN A 41 66.50 27.19 -30.55
C ASN A 41 65.83 27.95 -29.39
N GLU A 42 66.24 29.18 -29.10
CA GLU A 42 65.56 30.03 -28.11
C GLU A 42 64.11 30.34 -28.52
N LEU A 43 63.87 30.66 -29.81
CA LEU A 43 62.53 30.90 -30.34
C LEU A 43 61.66 29.64 -30.31
N ILE A 44 62.22 28.48 -30.65
CA ILE A 44 61.55 27.17 -30.52
C ILE A 44 61.19 26.90 -29.06
N THR A 45 62.10 27.19 -28.13
CA THR A 45 61.88 26.96 -26.69
C THR A 45 60.74 27.84 -26.16
N GLY A 46 60.72 29.13 -26.51
CA GLY A 46 59.63 30.04 -26.15
C GLY A 46 58.29 29.63 -26.75
N TRP A 47 58.28 29.20 -28.02
CA TRP A 47 57.07 28.70 -28.68
C TRP A 47 56.53 27.42 -28.02
N ARG A 48 57.42 26.46 -27.67
CA ARG A 48 57.02 25.23 -26.97
C ARG A 48 56.45 25.52 -25.58
N GLN A 49 57.07 26.43 -24.83
CA GLN A 49 56.56 26.85 -23.52
C GLN A 49 55.16 27.48 -23.62
N ASP A 50 54.93 28.36 -24.60
CA ASP A 50 53.62 28.95 -24.84
C ASP A 50 52.58 27.89 -25.26
N ARG A 51 52.97 26.95 -26.14
CA ARG A 51 52.11 25.83 -26.54
C ARG A 51 51.75 24.95 -25.35
N ASP A 52 52.70 24.64 -24.47
CA ASP A 52 52.46 23.82 -23.28
C ASP A 52 51.51 24.51 -22.29
N ILE A 53 51.64 25.82 -22.10
CA ILE A 53 50.71 26.62 -21.28
C ILE A 53 49.29 26.57 -21.87
N ARG A 54 49.15 26.76 -23.19
CA ARG A 54 47.85 26.69 -23.87
C ARG A 54 47.26 25.28 -23.81
N LEU A 55 48.08 24.25 -23.99
CA LEU A 55 47.64 22.85 -23.90
C LEU A 55 47.16 22.50 -22.49
N ALA A 56 47.85 22.95 -21.44
CA ALA A 56 47.45 22.75 -20.06
C ALA A 56 46.10 23.44 -19.75
N ALA A 57 45.93 24.68 -20.20
CA ALA A 57 44.67 25.41 -20.05
C ALA A 57 43.51 24.75 -20.82
N TRP A 58 43.75 24.29 -22.05
CA TRP A 58 42.77 23.56 -22.86
C TRP A 58 42.38 22.24 -22.21
N THR A 59 43.35 21.47 -21.72
CA THR A 59 43.12 20.20 -21.03
C THR A 59 42.26 20.39 -19.77
N LEU A 60 42.53 21.44 -19.00
CA LEU A 60 41.73 21.79 -17.83
C LEU A 60 40.26 22.09 -18.23
N GLN A 61 40.07 22.87 -19.28
CA GLN A 61 38.75 23.23 -19.79
C GLN A 61 37.96 22.00 -20.29
N VAL A 62 38.59 21.13 -21.07
CA VAL A 62 37.96 19.90 -21.58
C VAL A 62 37.60 18.95 -20.43
N ASN A 63 38.48 18.80 -19.45
CA ASN A 63 38.22 17.96 -18.28
C ASN A 63 37.05 18.49 -17.45
N GLU A 64 36.98 19.81 -17.24
CA GLU A 64 35.87 20.42 -16.50
C GLU A 64 34.54 20.30 -17.25
N ALA A 65 34.53 20.56 -18.56
CA ALA A 65 33.35 20.38 -19.40
C ALA A 65 32.88 18.91 -19.42
N THR A 66 33.83 17.96 -19.52
CA THR A 66 33.53 16.53 -19.46
C THR A 66 32.95 16.14 -18.11
N ARG A 67 33.53 16.63 -17.00
CA ARG A 67 33.03 16.37 -15.64
C ARG A 67 31.61 16.89 -15.45
N LEU A 68 31.34 18.11 -15.90
CA LEU A 68 30.00 18.72 -15.83
C LEU A 68 29.00 17.94 -16.69
N ALA A 69 29.39 17.51 -17.90
CA ALA A 69 28.54 16.69 -18.76
C ALA A 69 28.24 15.32 -18.14
N THR A 70 29.23 14.67 -17.53
CA THR A 70 29.03 13.37 -16.84
C THR A 70 28.13 13.53 -15.62
N GLU A 71 28.28 14.59 -14.83
CA GLU A 71 27.43 14.82 -13.67
C GLU A 71 25.99 15.14 -14.09
N ALA A 72 25.81 15.98 -15.11
CA ALA A 72 24.49 16.29 -15.67
C ALA A 72 23.80 15.02 -16.21
N ALA A 73 24.54 14.14 -16.89
CA ALA A 73 24.01 12.86 -17.37
C ALA A 73 23.60 11.94 -16.22
N ARG A 74 24.37 11.91 -15.12
CA ARG A 74 24.01 11.13 -13.92
C ARG A 74 22.75 11.66 -13.25
N VAL A 75 22.65 12.98 -13.08
CA VAL A 75 21.45 13.61 -12.48
C VAL A 75 20.21 13.34 -13.33
N GLU A 76 20.32 13.44 -14.66
CA GLU A 76 19.20 13.14 -15.55
C GLU A 76 18.81 11.65 -15.47
N GLN A 77 19.79 10.74 -15.44
CA GLN A 77 19.52 9.32 -15.29
C GLN A 77 18.82 9.01 -13.95
N GLU A 78 19.29 9.58 -12.85
CA GLU A 78 18.68 9.41 -11.53
C GLU A 78 17.23 9.95 -11.53
N ARG A 79 16.97 11.06 -12.22
CA ARG A 79 15.62 11.61 -12.35
C ARG A 79 14.69 10.68 -13.13
N VAL A 80 15.16 10.14 -14.25
CA VAL A 80 14.41 9.16 -15.06
C VAL A 80 14.15 7.88 -14.26
N ASP A 81 15.13 7.38 -13.51
CA ASP A 81 14.98 6.19 -12.68
C ASP A 81 13.99 6.43 -11.53
N GLN A 82 14.01 7.61 -10.91
CA GLN A 82 13.02 7.99 -9.89
C GLN A 82 11.61 8.06 -10.48
N GLU A 83 11.44 8.69 -11.65
CA GLU A 83 10.13 8.77 -12.32
C GLU A 83 9.61 7.37 -12.68
N ARG A 84 10.49 6.49 -13.17
CA ARG A 84 10.17 5.08 -13.45
C ARG A 84 9.73 4.32 -12.19
N LEU A 85 10.42 4.52 -11.08
CA LEU A 85 10.07 3.89 -9.80
C LEU A 85 8.72 4.39 -9.28
N LEU A 86 8.45 5.70 -9.39
CA LEU A 86 7.15 6.27 -9.00
C LEU A 86 6.02 5.72 -9.88
N ALA A 87 6.22 5.63 -11.19
CA ALA A 87 5.23 5.05 -12.11
C ALA A 87 4.99 3.55 -11.82
N GLU A 88 6.03 2.80 -11.46
CA GLU A 88 5.92 1.39 -11.10
C GLU A 88 5.16 1.21 -9.77
N GLN A 89 5.42 2.07 -8.78
CA GLN A 89 4.67 2.10 -7.51
C GLN A 89 3.20 2.45 -7.74
N GLU A 90 2.91 3.51 -8.51
CA GLU A 90 1.52 3.92 -8.80
C GLU A 90 0.75 2.80 -9.53
N ALA A 91 1.39 2.13 -10.49
CA ALA A 91 0.78 1.01 -11.19
C ALA A 91 0.55 -0.21 -10.29
N GLU A 92 1.42 -0.45 -9.30
CA GLU A 92 1.24 -1.51 -8.31
C GLU A 92 0.13 -1.17 -7.31
N ASP A 93 0.08 0.07 -6.83
CA ASP A 93 -1.00 0.56 -5.98
C ASP A 93 -2.35 0.49 -6.69
N GLU A 94 -2.42 0.85 -7.97
CA GLU A 94 -3.62 0.70 -8.80
C GLU A 94 -4.04 -0.78 -8.92
N ARG A 95 -3.09 -1.68 -9.19
CA ARG A 95 -3.35 -3.13 -9.22
C ARG A 95 -3.88 -3.65 -7.89
N GLN A 96 -3.28 -3.23 -6.78
CA GLN A 96 -3.74 -3.62 -5.44
C GLN A 96 -5.12 -3.07 -5.11
N GLU A 97 -5.44 -1.84 -5.52
CA GLU A 97 -6.78 -1.27 -5.34
C GLU A 97 -7.82 -2.02 -6.19
N VAL A 98 -7.48 -2.43 -7.42
CA VAL A 98 -8.35 -3.28 -8.24
C VAL A 98 -8.55 -4.65 -7.56
N GLU A 99 -7.50 -5.29 -7.05
CA GLU A 99 -7.59 -6.56 -6.32
C GLU A 99 -8.44 -6.46 -5.05
N LYS A 100 -8.28 -5.40 -4.25
CA LYS A 100 -9.10 -5.15 -3.05
C LYS A 100 -10.58 -4.93 -3.39
N LYS A 101 -10.86 -4.31 -4.54
CA LYS A 101 -12.22 -4.07 -5.04
C LYS A 101 -12.84 -5.30 -5.68
N LYS A 102 -12.06 -6.35 -6.00
CA LYS A 102 -12.64 -7.60 -6.46
C LYS A 102 -13.54 -8.17 -5.37
N PRO A 103 -14.81 -8.51 -5.67
CA PRO A 103 -15.68 -9.16 -4.72
C PRO A 103 -14.99 -10.44 -4.25
N LYS A 104 -14.61 -10.47 -2.97
CA LYS A 104 -14.06 -11.68 -2.35
C LYS A 104 -15.22 -12.65 -2.20
N ILE A 105 -15.41 -13.52 -3.19
CA ILE A 105 -16.36 -14.62 -3.10
C ILE A 105 -15.87 -15.49 -1.95
N ASN A 106 -16.67 -15.52 -0.88
CA ASN A 106 -16.41 -16.39 0.25
C ASN A 106 -16.40 -17.84 -0.26
N ASP A 107 -15.34 -18.56 0.10
CA ASP A 107 -15.25 -19.99 -0.17
C ASP A 107 -16.39 -20.71 0.58
N PHE A 108 -16.98 -21.70 -0.07
CA PHE A 108 -18.06 -22.50 0.51
C PHE A 108 -17.54 -23.90 0.77
N LYS A 109 -17.90 -24.48 1.91
CA LYS A 109 -17.55 -25.86 2.20
C LYS A 109 -18.29 -26.79 1.24
N VAL A 110 -17.56 -27.27 0.23
CA VAL A 110 -18.03 -28.31 -0.69
C VAL A 110 -18.51 -29.51 0.13
N GLY A 111 -19.79 -29.87 -0.01
CA GLY A 111 -20.44 -30.97 0.73
C GLY A 111 -21.32 -30.55 1.91
N THR A 112 -21.38 -29.26 2.27
CA THR A 112 -22.38 -28.78 3.24
C THR A 112 -23.58 -28.22 2.48
N SER A 113 -24.70 -28.96 2.45
CA SER A 113 -25.96 -28.40 1.92
C SER A 113 -26.38 -27.24 2.83
N VAL A 114 -26.45 -26.03 2.28
CA VAL A 114 -27.20 -24.95 2.92
C VAL A 114 -28.65 -25.43 2.95
N SER A 115 -29.19 -25.67 4.14
CA SER A 115 -30.60 -26.03 4.26
C SER A 115 -31.43 -24.90 3.66
N ASP A 116 -32.26 -25.21 2.66
CA ASP A 116 -33.19 -24.26 2.01
C ASP A 116 -34.18 -23.64 3.00
N THR A 117 -34.23 -24.17 4.23
CA THR A 117 -35.03 -23.63 5.31
C THR A 117 -34.20 -22.61 6.08
N LEU A 118 -34.41 -21.32 5.80
CA LEU A 118 -33.97 -20.24 6.66
C LEU A 118 -34.61 -20.43 8.05
N LEU A 119 -33.85 -21.00 8.99
CA LEU A 119 -34.28 -21.09 10.37
C LEU A 119 -34.49 -19.68 10.90
N HIS A 120 -35.75 -19.35 11.19
CA HIS A 120 -36.11 -18.09 11.79
C HIS A 120 -35.34 -17.92 13.11
N ARG A 121 -34.66 -16.79 13.25
CA ARG A 121 -33.80 -16.50 14.41
C ARG A 121 -34.67 -15.95 15.55
N PRO A 122 -34.74 -16.62 16.71
CA PRO A 122 -35.46 -16.10 17.88
C PRO A 122 -34.73 -14.89 18.46
N SER A 123 -35.42 -14.13 19.32
CA SER A 123 -34.89 -12.95 20.00
C SER A 123 -33.59 -13.22 20.77
N GLN A 124 -32.68 -12.23 20.80
CA GLN A 124 -31.48 -12.31 21.63
C GLN A 124 -31.83 -12.41 23.12
N TYR A 125 -32.94 -11.80 23.55
CA TYR A 125 -33.52 -11.99 24.88
C TYR A 125 -33.76 -13.47 25.17
N ALA A 126 -34.47 -14.17 24.28
CA ALA A 126 -34.83 -15.58 24.46
C ALA A 126 -33.61 -16.51 24.44
N VAL A 127 -32.66 -16.24 23.53
CA VAL A 127 -31.38 -16.99 23.49
C VAL A 127 -30.56 -16.75 24.75
N HIS A 128 -30.55 -15.52 25.28
CA HIS A 128 -29.85 -15.21 26.53
C HIS A 128 -30.46 -15.94 27.72
N LYS A 129 -31.80 -15.93 27.85
CA LYS A 129 -32.52 -16.71 28.86
C LYS A 129 -32.21 -18.20 28.78
N LEU A 130 -32.18 -18.77 27.58
CA LEU A 130 -31.77 -20.16 27.35
C LEU A 130 -30.32 -20.44 27.78
N LYS A 131 -29.39 -19.51 27.58
CA LYS A 131 -28.01 -19.68 28.06
C LYS A 131 -27.91 -19.68 29.58
N SER A 132 -28.77 -18.90 30.24
CA SER A 132 -28.85 -18.82 31.70
C SER A 132 -29.72 -19.92 32.33
N PHE A 133 -30.23 -20.88 31.54
CA PHE A 133 -31.19 -21.91 31.97
C PHE A 133 -32.46 -21.33 32.62
N GLU A 134 -32.83 -20.11 32.23
CA GLU A 134 -34.03 -19.43 32.72
C GLU A 134 -35.24 -19.78 31.85
N TYR A 135 -36.43 -19.70 32.46
CA TYR A 135 -37.68 -19.84 31.73
C TYR A 135 -37.85 -18.70 30.72
N VAL A 136 -38.35 -19.06 29.55
CA VAL A 136 -38.69 -18.15 28.45
C VAL A 136 -39.89 -18.72 27.72
N GLU A 137 -40.81 -17.86 27.32
CA GLU A 137 -42.02 -18.24 26.59
C GLU A 137 -41.66 -18.86 25.24
N LEU A 138 -42.31 -19.97 24.90
CA LEU A 138 -42.14 -20.66 23.62
C LEU A 138 -42.50 -19.78 22.44
N TRP A 139 -43.37 -18.78 22.64
CA TRP A 139 -43.74 -17.82 21.61
C TRP A 139 -42.54 -17.20 20.87
N TYR A 140 -41.42 -16.93 21.57
CA TYR A 140 -40.21 -16.37 20.94
C TYR A 140 -39.57 -17.29 19.88
N PHE A 141 -39.85 -18.59 19.94
CA PHE A 141 -39.35 -19.61 19.02
C PHE A 141 -40.39 -19.96 17.93
N SER A 142 -41.59 -19.38 18.01
CA SER A 142 -42.58 -19.47 16.94
C SER A 142 -42.17 -18.60 15.75
N PRO A 143 -42.71 -18.86 14.54
CA PRO A 143 -42.51 -17.98 13.39
C PRO A 143 -42.92 -16.54 13.66
N ASP A 144 -43.98 -16.33 14.45
CA ASP A 144 -44.51 -15.00 14.77
C ASP A 144 -43.58 -14.23 15.70
N GLY A 145 -43.07 -14.88 16.76
CA GLY A 145 -42.08 -14.28 17.65
C GLY A 145 -40.75 -13.97 16.97
N CYS A 146 -40.33 -14.82 16.03
CA CYS A 146 -39.14 -14.56 15.22
C CYS A 146 -39.33 -13.41 14.22
N LYS A 147 -40.52 -13.30 13.60
CA LYS A 147 -40.86 -12.16 12.73
C LYS A 147 -40.89 -10.86 13.52
N ASP A 148 -41.53 -10.84 14.69
CA ASP A 148 -41.58 -9.67 15.57
C ASP A 148 -40.16 -9.21 15.94
N THR A 149 -39.28 -10.15 16.30
CA THR A 149 -37.87 -9.86 16.56
C THR A 149 -37.18 -9.26 15.34
N ALA A 150 -37.40 -9.81 14.15
CA ALA A 150 -36.78 -9.33 12.92
C ALA A 150 -37.26 -7.91 12.56
N ASP A 151 -38.52 -7.60 12.85
CA ASP A 151 -39.11 -6.28 12.63
C ASP A 151 -38.62 -5.28 13.69
N GLU A 152 -38.51 -5.67 14.96
CA GLU A 152 -37.91 -4.83 16.01
C GLU A 152 -36.44 -4.52 15.71
N ALA A 153 -35.67 -5.48 15.19
CA ALA A 153 -34.28 -5.27 14.79
C ALA A 153 -34.13 -4.29 13.61
N LYS A 154 -35.11 -4.24 12.69
CA LYS A 154 -35.14 -3.28 11.58
C LYS A 154 -35.68 -1.91 12.00
N SER A 155 -36.62 -1.91 12.93
CA SER A 155 -37.36 -0.72 13.37
C SER A 155 -36.74 -0.03 14.58
N SER A 156 -35.63 -0.52 15.15
CA SER A 156 -35.05 0.08 16.36
C SER A 156 -34.53 1.49 16.08
N THR A 157 -35.41 2.47 16.20
CA THR A 157 -35.10 3.90 16.34
C THR A 157 -34.40 4.18 17.67
N ASP A 158 -34.43 3.22 18.61
CA ASP A 158 -33.67 3.20 19.85
C ASP A 158 -32.17 3.00 19.54
N ARG A 159 -31.45 4.12 19.33
CA ARG A 159 -30.00 4.19 19.13
C ARG A 159 -29.19 3.95 20.42
N THR A 160 -29.81 3.42 21.47
CA THR A 160 -29.10 3.10 22.72
C THR A 160 -28.39 1.76 22.58
N PHE A 161 -27.07 1.84 22.48
CA PHE A 161 -26.18 0.69 22.49
C PHE A 161 -25.49 0.53 23.84
N GLY A 162 -25.40 -0.71 24.31
CA GLY A 162 -24.63 -1.09 25.49
C GLY A 162 -23.31 -1.74 25.09
N PHE A 163 -22.31 -1.59 25.94
CA PHE A 163 -21.06 -2.34 25.84
C PHE A 163 -21.24 -3.70 26.52
N THR A 164 -20.95 -4.78 25.80
CA THR A 164 -20.93 -6.14 26.35
C THR A 164 -19.59 -6.78 26.10
N LYS A 165 -19.01 -7.42 27.12
CA LYS A 165 -17.80 -8.21 26.99
C LYS A 165 -18.15 -9.53 26.31
N VAL A 166 -17.54 -9.81 25.17
CA VAL A 166 -17.62 -11.10 24.47
C VAL A 166 -16.19 -11.63 24.43
N ASP A 167 -15.93 -12.65 25.23
CA ASP A 167 -14.60 -13.21 25.47
C ASP A 167 -13.62 -12.11 25.93
N ASP A 168 -12.63 -11.75 25.10
CA ASP A 168 -11.64 -10.71 25.38
C ASP A 168 -11.91 -9.36 24.69
N PHE A 169 -13.03 -9.24 23.96
CA PHE A 169 -13.38 -8.03 23.23
C PHE A 169 -14.60 -7.32 23.83
N ILE A 170 -14.62 -5.99 23.70
CA ILE A 170 -15.81 -5.19 24.01
C ILE A 170 -16.63 -5.05 22.72
N ALA A 171 -17.82 -5.64 22.71
CA ALA A 171 -18.77 -5.56 21.60
C ALA A 171 -19.91 -4.59 21.91
N LEU A 172 -20.26 -3.77 20.92
CA LEU A 172 -21.42 -2.89 20.97
C LEU A 172 -22.69 -3.65 20.57
N LYS A 173 -23.72 -3.66 21.42
CA LYS A 173 -25.00 -4.30 21.13
C LYS A 173 -26.18 -3.39 21.46
N ALA A 174 -27.21 -3.41 20.62
CA ALA A 174 -28.43 -2.67 20.88
C ALA A 174 -29.11 -3.18 22.16
N VAL A 175 -29.37 -2.30 23.12
CA VAL A 175 -29.98 -2.69 24.41
C VAL A 175 -31.41 -3.21 24.19
N ALA A 176 -32.10 -2.70 23.17
CA ALA A 176 -33.44 -3.14 22.80
C ALA A 176 -33.53 -4.63 22.45
N ALA A 177 -32.47 -5.22 21.89
CA ALA A 177 -32.47 -6.64 21.50
C ALA A 177 -32.58 -7.62 22.69
N PHE A 178 -32.29 -7.15 23.90
CA PHE A 178 -32.40 -7.92 25.15
C PHE A 178 -33.64 -7.56 25.98
N LYS A 179 -34.55 -6.72 25.46
CA LYS A 179 -35.83 -6.43 26.10
C LYS A 179 -36.85 -7.52 25.71
N PRO A 180 -37.74 -7.92 26.63
CA PRO A 180 -38.86 -8.77 26.27
C PRO A 180 -39.82 -8.04 25.32
N SER A 181 -40.36 -8.75 24.32
CA SER A 181 -41.36 -8.19 23.42
C SER A 181 -42.68 -8.00 24.16
N ARG A 182 -43.35 -6.88 23.88
CA ARG A 182 -44.70 -6.59 24.41
C ARG A 182 -45.78 -7.52 23.81
N LYS A 183 -45.47 -8.20 22.70
CA LYS A 183 -46.37 -9.12 22.02
C LYS A 183 -46.17 -10.57 22.46
N ALA A 184 -45.29 -10.83 23.43
CA ALA A 184 -45.04 -12.18 23.92
C ALA A 184 -46.31 -12.81 24.50
N ILE A 185 -46.65 -14.00 24.01
CA ILE A 185 -47.81 -14.79 24.45
C ILE A 185 -47.32 -15.85 25.44
N GLN A 186 -48.06 -16.04 26.54
CA GLN A 186 -47.77 -17.07 27.53
C GLN A 186 -48.04 -18.47 26.96
N ASP A 187 -47.27 -19.47 27.38
CA ASP A 187 -47.30 -20.81 26.78
C ASP A 187 -48.69 -21.46 26.77
N HIS A 188 -49.50 -21.25 27.82
CA HIS A 188 -50.85 -21.81 27.91
C HIS A 188 -51.88 -21.10 27.03
N SER A 189 -51.55 -19.92 26.52
CA SER A 189 -52.40 -19.12 25.62
C SER A 189 -51.99 -19.30 24.15
N LEU A 190 -50.97 -20.11 23.86
CA LEU A 190 -50.54 -20.41 22.50
C LEU A 190 -51.50 -21.40 21.83
N GLU A 191 -51.79 -21.16 20.55
CA GLU A 191 -52.47 -22.17 19.74
C GLU A 191 -51.59 -23.40 19.58
N TRP A 192 -52.20 -24.60 19.55
CA TRP A 192 -51.47 -25.87 19.46
C TRP A 192 -50.44 -25.91 18.33
N ARG A 193 -50.79 -25.35 17.17
CA ARG A 193 -49.89 -25.27 16.01
C ARG A 193 -48.67 -24.39 16.29
N GLN A 194 -48.87 -23.25 16.94
CA GLN A 194 -47.78 -22.35 17.31
C GLN A 194 -46.89 -23.01 18.37
N PHE A 195 -47.50 -23.69 19.35
CA PHE A 195 -46.80 -24.45 20.37
C PHE A 195 -45.91 -25.54 19.76
N ASP A 196 -46.44 -26.38 18.86
CA ASP A 196 -45.67 -27.47 18.23
C ASP A 196 -44.48 -26.94 17.41
N MET A 197 -44.71 -25.90 16.59
CA MET A 197 -43.64 -25.26 15.81
C MET A 197 -42.59 -24.59 16.70
N ALA A 198 -43.03 -23.91 17.77
CA ALA A 198 -42.15 -23.27 18.72
C ALA A 198 -41.33 -24.30 19.52
N LYS A 199 -41.94 -25.40 19.95
CA LYS A 199 -41.27 -26.50 20.66
C LYS A 199 -40.15 -27.10 19.83
N ASN A 200 -40.41 -27.41 18.56
CA ASN A 200 -39.39 -27.96 17.66
C ASN A 200 -38.21 -27.00 17.48
N SER A 201 -38.50 -25.71 17.32
CA SER A 201 -37.48 -24.68 17.22
C SER A 201 -36.69 -24.51 18.54
N PHE A 202 -37.38 -24.53 19.68
CA PHE A 202 -36.79 -24.48 21.01
C PHE A 202 -35.84 -25.66 21.25
N LEU A 203 -36.25 -26.89 20.93
CA LEU A 203 -35.43 -28.10 21.06
C LEU A 203 -34.14 -28.02 20.21
N LEU A 204 -34.25 -27.44 19.00
CA LEU A 204 -33.09 -27.21 18.15
C LEU A 204 -32.11 -26.19 18.76
N TYR A 205 -32.62 -25.15 19.45
CA TYR A 205 -31.78 -24.15 20.11
C TYR A 205 -31.12 -24.67 21.40
N ILE A 206 -31.80 -25.46 22.23
CA ILE A 206 -31.15 -26.08 23.40
C ILE A 206 -30.03 -27.05 22.98
N ASN A 207 -30.22 -27.76 21.85
CA ASN A 207 -29.19 -28.62 21.29
C ASN A 207 -27.98 -27.80 20.82
N LYS A 208 -28.20 -26.71 20.08
CA LYS A 208 -27.14 -25.77 19.66
C LYS A 208 -26.40 -25.11 20.82
N LEU A 209 -27.07 -24.91 21.96
CA LEU A 209 -26.46 -24.33 23.16
C LEU A 209 -25.77 -25.38 24.05
N ASN A 210 -25.65 -26.63 23.58
CA ASN A 210 -25.00 -27.73 24.28
C ASN A 210 -25.56 -27.96 25.70
N TRP A 211 -26.88 -27.85 25.87
CA TRP A 211 -27.52 -28.18 27.15
C TRP A 211 -27.20 -29.62 27.58
N PRO A 212 -27.10 -29.96 28.87
CA PRO A 212 -26.79 -31.32 29.27
C PRO A 212 -27.84 -32.31 28.76
N GLU A 213 -27.36 -33.46 28.27
CA GLU A 213 -28.19 -34.43 27.53
C GLU A 213 -29.43 -34.89 28.33
N LYS A 214 -29.30 -35.02 29.65
CA LYS A 214 -30.41 -35.35 30.56
C LYS A 214 -31.58 -34.37 30.43
N HIS A 215 -31.30 -33.07 30.30
CA HIS A 215 -32.33 -32.04 30.15
C HIS A 215 -32.95 -32.05 28.75
N GLN A 216 -32.13 -32.25 27.71
CA GLN A 216 -32.62 -32.37 26.34
C GLN A 216 -33.58 -33.57 26.19
N ARG A 217 -33.20 -34.74 26.72
CA ARG A 217 -34.04 -35.94 26.69
C ARG A 217 -35.35 -35.75 27.45
N ALA A 218 -35.30 -35.16 28.65
CA ALA A 218 -36.49 -34.90 29.45
C ALA A 218 -37.50 -34.02 28.68
N LEU A 219 -37.02 -32.96 28.03
CA LEU A 219 -37.88 -32.03 27.26
C LEU A 219 -38.39 -32.64 25.95
N THR A 220 -37.64 -33.57 25.35
CA THR A 220 -38.06 -34.27 24.13
C THR A 220 -39.12 -35.35 24.41
N MET A 221 -39.16 -35.91 25.63
CA MET A 221 -40.13 -36.93 26.03
C MET A 221 -41.55 -36.38 26.28
N PHE A 222 -41.72 -35.06 26.39
CA PHE A 222 -43.05 -34.43 26.45
C PHE A 222 -43.60 -34.26 25.02
N SER A 223 -44.27 -35.31 24.54
CA SER A 223 -45.07 -35.33 23.31
C SER A 223 -46.54 -35.07 23.61
#